data_AF-A0A1Y0HSP7-F1
#
_entry.id   AF-A0A1Y0HSP7-F1
#
_cell.length_a   1.000
_cell.length_b   1.000
_cell.length_c   1.000
_cell.angle_alpha   90.00
_cell.angle_beta   90.00
_cell.angle_gamma   90.00
#
_symmetry.space_group_name_H-M   'P 1'
#
loop_
_entity.id
_entity.type
_entity.pdbx_description
1 polymer ?
#
loop_
_entity_poly.entity_id
_entity_poly.type
_entity_poly.pdbx_seq_one_letter_code
_entity_poly.pdbx_strand_id
1 'polypeptide(L)'
;MQRYVLADLAHRQRHELLLWDVWGASALPGAAPDDRAVALTDRVAELTLLADAGDRTAEAALTVLWATDDRLRPGRYVTTWSPTGRLGWTDLTARRTGWAAVPRDAVLVG
;
A
#
# COMPACT_ATOMS: atom_id res chain seq x y z
N MET A 1 5.96 10.82 0.18
CA MET A 1 4.51 11.10 -0.02
C MET A 1 3.73 9.87 -0.47
N GLN A 2 4.20 9.13 -1.47
CA GLN A 2 3.48 8.00 -2.08
C GLN A 2 2.80 7.02 -1.12
N ARG A 3 3.53 6.49 -0.12
CA ARG A 3 2.97 5.53 0.85
C ARG A 3 1.78 6.06 1.65
N TYR A 4 1.71 7.36 1.91
CA TYR A 4 0.60 7.92 2.67
C TYR A 4 -0.71 7.87 1.86
N VAL A 5 -0.63 8.08 0.55
CA VAL A 5 -1.79 7.96 -0.35
C VAL A 5 -2.27 6.50 -0.41
N LEU A 6 -1.34 5.54 -0.49
CA LEU A 6 -1.69 4.11 -0.48
C LEU A 6 -2.28 3.66 0.87
N ALA A 7 -1.71 4.12 1.99
CA ALA A 7 -2.21 3.83 3.32
C ALA A 7 -3.60 4.45 3.57
N ASP A 8 -3.84 5.67 3.09
CA ASP A 8 -5.16 6.31 3.17
C ASP A 8 -6.22 5.52 2.39
N LEU A 9 -5.91 5.09 1.16
CA LEU A 9 -6.78 4.21 0.40
C LEU A 9 -7.04 2.88 1.12
N ALA A 10 -6.03 2.28 1.74
CA ALA A 10 -6.18 1.05 2.50
C ALA A 10 -7.12 1.23 3.71
N HIS A 11 -6.97 2.33 4.46
CA HIS A 11 -7.86 2.66 5.60
C HIS A 11 -9.31 2.86 5.15
N ARG A 12 -9.53 3.54 4.02
CA ARG A 12 -10.87 3.67 3.42
C ARG A 12 -11.53 2.32 3.13
N GLN A 13 -10.73 1.32 2.80
CA GLN A 13 -11.16 -0.06 2.56
C GLN A 13 -11.13 -0.94 3.82
N ARG A 14 -10.91 -0.34 5.00
CA ARG A 14 -10.83 -0.99 6.33
C ARG A 14 -9.65 -1.96 6.49
N HIS A 15 -8.56 -1.70 5.78
CA HIS A 15 -7.27 -2.37 5.99
C HIS A 15 -6.37 -1.50 6.86
N GLU A 16 -6.34 -1.82 8.16
CA GLU A 16 -5.49 -1.16 9.16
C GLU A 16 -4.07 -1.76 9.12
N LEU A 17 -3.17 -1.11 8.39
CA LEU A 17 -1.77 -1.50 8.25
C LEU A 17 -0.86 -0.58 9.08
N LEU A 18 0.34 -1.03 9.42
CA LEU A 18 1.29 -0.17 10.13
C LEU A 18 1.88 0.87 9.18
N LEU A 19 2.22 2.05 9.70
CA LEU A 19 2.83 3.13 8.93
C LEU A 19 4.12 2.71 8.19
N TRP A 20 4.83 1.74 8.75
CA TRP A 20 6.09 1.20 8.23
C TRP A 20 5.89 -0.06 7.39
N ASP A 21 4.66 -0.50 7.16
CA ASP A 21 4.38 -1.58 6.23
C ASP A 21 4.49 -1.07 4.78
N VAL A 22 5.09 -1.89 3.92
CA VAL A 22 5.15 -1.69 2.48
C VAL A 22 4.61 -2.90 1.75
N TRP A 23 3.90 -2.62 0.66
CA TRP A 23 3.27 -3.60 -0.22
C TRP A 23 3.08 -3.00 -1.62
N GLY A 24 2.84 -3.85 -2.62
CA GLY A 24 2.41 -3.42 -3.95
C GLY A 24 3.29 -2.32 -4.54
N ALA A 25 2.68 -1.22 -5.01
CA ALA A 25 3.37 -0.08 -5.62
C ALA A 25 4.15 0.82 -4.63
N SER A 26 4.24 0.46 -3.35
CA SER A 26 4.95 1.26 -2.36
C SER A 26 6.44 1.33 -2.67
N ALA A 27 6.98 2.53 -2.88
CA ALA A 27 8.43 2.72 -2.93
C ALA A 27 9.10 2.26 -1.61
N LEU A 28 10.18 1.50 -1.75
CA LEU A 28 11.01 1.07 -0.64
C LEU A 28 11.68 2.29 0.03
N PRO A 29 11.98 2.24 1.33
CA PRO A 29 12.78 3.27 1.97
C PRO A 29 14.11 3.50 1.25
N GLY A 30 14.38 4.74 0.84
CA GLY A 30 15.58 5.12 0.09
C GLY A 30 15.50 4.91 -1.43
N ALA A 31 14.42 4.33 -1.96
CA ALA A 31 14.17 4.21 -3.39
C ALA A 31 13.20 5.30 -3.89
N ALA A 32 13.40 5.73 -5.13
CA ALA A 32 12.42 6.56 -5.83
C ALA A 32 11.37 5.65 -6.51
N PRO A 33 10.07 5.99 -6.46
CA PRO A 33 9.06 5.31 -7.27
C PRO A 33 9.34 5.53 -8.77
N ASP A 34 9.01 4.52 -9.59
CA ASP A 34 9.04 4.68 -11.04
C ASP A 34 7.88 5.56 -11.55
N ASP A 35 7.93 6.00 -12.81
CA ASP A 35 6.92 6.89 -13.39
C ASP A 35 5.51 6.29 -13.36
N ARG A 36 5.38 4.96 -13.43
CA ARG A 36 4.07 4.28 -13.40
C ARG A 36 3.48 4.31 -11.99
N ALA A 37 4.31 4.10 -10.99
CA ALA A 37 3.95 4.16 -9.58
C ALA A 37 3.60 5.61 -9.17
N VAL A 38 4.34 6.60 -9.69
CA VAL A 38 4.00 8.03 -9.53
C VAL A 38 2.64 8.34 -10.14
N ALA A 39 2.42 8.02 -11.42
CA ALA A 39 1.15 8.29 -12.11
C ALA A 39 -0.06 7.61 -11.42
N LEU A 40 0.11 6.37 -10.97
CA LEU A 40 -0.92 5.67 -10.20
C LEU A 40 -1.23 6.38 -8.88
N THR A 41 -0.20 6.84 -8.18
CA THR A 41 -0.34 7.53 -6.89
C THR A 41 -1.02 8.89 -7.07
N ASP A 42 -0.64 9.65 -8.09
CA ASP A 42 -1.26 10.94 -8.40
C ASP A 42 -2.75 10.76 -8.73
N ARG A 43 -3.09 9.71 -9.47
CA ARG A 43 -4.49 9.38 -9.77
C ARG A 43 -5.29 9.03 -8.52
N VAL A 44 -4.72 8.23 -7.61
CA VAL A 44 -5.39 7.90 -6.34
C VAL A 44 -5.56 9.16 -5.50
N ALA A 45 -4.53 10.01 -5.41
CA ALA A 45 -4.60 11.26 -4.64
C ALA A 45 -5.69 12.21 -5.16
N GLU A 46 -5.79 12.38 -6.48
CA GLU A 46 -6.85 13.18 -7.12
C GLU A 46 -8.24 12.65 -6.75
N LEU A 47 -8.46 11.34 -6.88
CA LEU A 47 -9.74 10.72 -6.55
C LEU A 47 -10.07 10.82 -5.06
N THR A 48 -9.08 10.67 -4.17
CA THR A 48 -9.25 10.85 -2.73
C THR A 48 -9.73 12.26 -2.41
N LEU A 49 -9.12 13.30 -3.00
CA LEU A 49 -9.52 14.68 -2.77
C LEU A 49 -10.96 14.96 -3.22
N LEU A 50 -11.36 14.42 -4.37
CA LEU A 50 -12.73 14.54 -4.88
C LEU A 50 -13.74 13.80 -3.99
N ALA A 51 -13.38 12.60 -3.55
CA ALA A 51 -14.21 11.81 -2.64
C ALA A 51 -14.39 12.50 -1.28
N ASP A 52 -13.33 13.08 -0.72
CA ASP A 52 -13.37 13.91 0.50
C ASP A 52 -14.26 15.15 0.33
N ALA A 53 -14.33 15.71 -0.87
CA ALA A 53 -15.26 16.80 -1.21
C ALA A 53 -16.71 16.33 -1.42
N GLY A 54 -17.00 15.03 -1.29
CA GLY A 54 -18.34 14.44 -1.40
C GLY A 54 -18.70 13.85 -2.77
N ASP A 55 -17.75 13.73 -3.70
CA ASP A 55 -18.00 13.11 -5.00
C ASP A 55 -18.15 11.58 -4.89
N ARG A 56 -19.39 11.11 -5.02
CA ARG A 56 -19.72 9.66 -4.97
C ARG A 56 -19.17 8.86 -6.16
N THR A 57 -18.93 9.50 -7.30
CA THR A 57 -18.33 8.84 -8.47
C THR A 57 -16.85 8.58 -8.21
N ALA A 58 -16.16 9.55 -7.59
CA ALA A 58 -14.77 9.37 -7.16
C ALA A 58 -14.63 8.26 -6.11
N GLU A 59 -15.54 8.23 -5.13
CA GLU A 59 -15.59 7.15 -4.11
C GLU A 59 -15.78 5.77 -4.75
N ALA A 60 -16.70 5.64 -5.71
CA ALA A 60 -16.91 4.41 -6.46
C ALA A 60 -15.68 4.02 -7.29
N ALA A 61 -15.02 4.99 -7.91
CA ALA A 61 -13.80 4.76 -8.68
C ALA A 61 -12.64 4.24 -7.81
N LEU A 62 -12.45 4.79 -6.60
CA LEU A 62 -11.47 4.29 -5.63
C LEU A 62 -11.76 2.83 -5.25
N THR A 63 -13.02 2.48 -5.03
CA THR A 63 -13.44 1.10 -4.73
C THR A 63 -13.14 0.15 -5.89
N VAL A 64 -13.42 0.57 -7.13
CA VAL A 64 -13.11 -0.23 -8.33
C VAL A 64 -11.60 -0.40 -8.49
N LEU A 65 -10.82 0.67 -8.34
CA LEU A 65 -9.36 0.62 -8.40
C LEU A 65 -8.79 -0.35 -7.37
N TRP A 66 -9.22 -0.26 -6.12
CA TRP A 66 -8.81 -1.19 -5.05
C TRP A 66 -9.11 -2.65 -5.40
N ALA A 67 -10.26 -2.92 -6.01
CA ALA A 67 -10.67 -4.28 -6.37
C ALA A 67 -9.88 -4.86 -7.56
N THR A 68 -9.41 -4.01 -8.47
CA THR A 68 -8.91 -4.40 -9.79
C THR A 68 -7.41 -4.21 -9.98
N ASP A 69 -6.76 -3.33 -9.23
CA ASP A 69 -5.32 -3.11 -9.30
C ASP A 69 -4.61 -3.70 -8.06
N ASP A 70 -4.01 -4.87 -8.25
CA ASP A 70 -3.29 -5.59 -7.20
C ASP A 70 -2.15 -4.78 -6.56
N ARG A 71 -1.64 -3.76 -7.25
CA ARG A 71 -0.55 -2.93 -6.73
C ARG A 71 -1.02 -1.99 -5.61
N LEU A 72 -2.32 -1.72 -5.49
CA LEU A 72 -2.88 -0.83 -4.47
C LEU A 72 -3.18 -1.56 -3.16
N ARG A 73 -3.47 -2.85 -3.21
CA ARG A 73 -3.90 -3.65 -2.06
C ARG A 73 -2.77 -4.49 -1.46
N PRO A 74 -2.75 -4.68 -0.13
CA PRO A 74 -1.86 -5.65 0.47
C PRO A 74 -2.25 -7.06 -0.01
N GLY A 75 -1.26 -7.81 -0.49
CA GLY A 75 -1.43 -9.23 -0.79
C GLY A 75 -1.45 -10.06 0.50
N ARG A 76 -1.02 -11.33 0.41
CA ARG A 76 -0.87 -12.17 1.59
C ARG A 76 0.19 -11.65 2.57
N TYR A 77 1.22 -10.99 2.07
CA TYR A 77 2.37 -10.54 2.84
C TYR A 77 2.52 -9.01 2.74
N VAL A 78 2.91 -8.40 3.87
CA VAL A 78 3.45 -7.05 3.91
C VAL A 78 4.85 -7.08 4.50
N THR A 79 5.72 -6.18 4.07
CA THR A 79 7.07 -6.03 4.64
C THR A 79 7.08 -4.85 5.59
N THR A 80 7.63 -5.04 6.79
CA THR A 80 7.65 -4.03 7.85
C THR A 80 9.07 -3.45 7.97
N TRP A 81 9.23 -2.15 7.69
CA TRP A 81 10.47 -1.40 7.89
C TRP A 81 10.46 -0.65 9.20
N SER A 82 10.72 -1.36 10.30
CA SER A 82 10.61 -0.81 11.65
C SER A 82 11.48 0.43 11.84
N PRO A 83 11.01 1.47 12.56
CA PRO A 83 11.83 2.63 12.92
C PRO A 83 13.06 2.26 13.79
N THR A 84 13.09 1.05 14.36
CA THR A 84 14.24 0.50 15.10
C THR A 84 15.28 -0.17 14.20
N GLY A 85 15.16 -0.06 12.88
CA GLY A 85 16.08 -0.65 11.90
C GLY A 85 15.86 -2.15 11.63
N ARG A 86 14.78 -2.74 12.16
CA ARG A 86 14.42 -4.15 11.91
C ARG A 86 13.60 -4.27 10.63
N LEU A 87 13.96 -5.24 9.81
CA LEU A 87 13.14 -5.69 8.68
C LEU A 87 12.33 -6.92 9.10
N GLY A 88 11.03 -6.86 8.88
CA GLY A 88 10.11 -7.96 9.15
C GLY A 88 9.15 -8.20 8.00
N TRP A 89 8.36 -9.25 8.13
CA TRP A 89 7.27 -9.57 7.24
C TRP A 89 6.07 -10.04 8.07
N THR A 90 4.87 -9.74 7.60
CA THR A 90 3.63 -10.21 8.22
C THR A 90 2.80 -10.97 7.20
N ASP A 91 2.50 -12.24 7.49
CA ASP A 91 1.49 -13.02 6.77
C ASP A 91 0.11 -12.61 7.30
N LEU A 92 -0.65 -11.89 6.50
CA LEU A 92 -1.98 -11.38 6.88
C LEU A 92 -3.02 -12.50 6.99
N THR A 93 -2.81 -13.63 6.29
CA THR A 93 -3.70 -14.79 6.36
C THR A 93 -3.41 -15.63 7.60
N ALA A 94 -2.14 -15.96 7.83
CA ALA A 94 -1.73 -16.76 9.00
C ALA A 94 -1.59 -15.95 10.29
N ARG A 95 -1.67 -14.62 10.21
CA ARG A 95 -1.46 -13.65 11.30
C ARG A 95 -0.14 -13.87 12.03
N ARG A 96 0.93 -14.04 11.25
CA ARG A 96 2.27 -14.33 11.78
C ARG A 96 3.27 -13.30 11.29
N THR A 97 4.04 -12.75 12.22
CA THR A 97 5.14 -11.82 11.92
C THR A 97 6.49 -12.51 12.13
N GLY A 98 7.35 -12.42 11.12
CA GLY A 98 8.74 -12.82 11.20
C GLY A 98 9.66 -11.60 11.17
N TRP A 99 10.81 -11.71 11.81
CA TRP A 99 11.83 -10.67 11.85
C TRP A 99 13.14 -11.27 11.34
N ALA A 100 13.75 -10.62 10.34
CA ALA A 100 14.83 -11.14 9.48
C ALA A 100 14.37 -12.10 8.34
N ALA A 101 15.04 -11.96 7.18
CA ALA A 101 14.81 -12.66 5.91
C ALA A 101 13.34 -12.61 5.40
N VAL A 102 13.07 -11.74 4.44
CA VAL A 102 11.77 -11.71 3.73
C VAL A 102 11.59 -13.05 2.97
N PRO A 103 10.49 -13.80 3.17
CA PRO A 103 10.20 -15.01 2.44
C PRO A 103 10.22 -14.75 0.93
N ARG A 104 10.74 -15.67 0.12
CA ARG A 104 10.86 -15.45 -1.35
C ARG A 104 9.51 -15.21 -2.04
N ASP A 105 8.43 -15.65 -1.43
CA ASP A 105 7.03 -15.49 -1.82
C ASP A 105 6.39 -14.19 -1.32
N ALA A 106 7.05 -13.45 -0.42
CA ALA A 106 6.70 -12.06 -0.11
C ALA A 106 7.27 -11.17 -1.23
N VAL A 107 6.62 -11.23 -2.39
CA VAL A 107 6.94 -10.42 -3.56
C VAL A 107 6.72 -8.94 -3.21
N LEU A 108 7.81 -8.21 -3.03
CA LEU A 108 7.81 -6.77 -3.20
C LEU A 108 7.88 -6.52 -4.71
N VAL A 109 6.79 -6.02 -5.29
CA VAL A 109 6.80 -5.57 -6.67
C VAL A 109 7.53 -4.22 -6.67
N GLY A 110 8.85 -4.29 -6.85
CA GLY A 110 9.69 -3.14 -7.16
C GLY A 110 9.65 -2.83 -8.65
#